data_AF-A0A1M6SSC9-F1
#
_entry.id   AF-A0A1M6SSC9-F1
#
_cell.length_a   1.000
_cell.length_b   1.000
_cell.length_c   1.000
_cell.angle_alpha   90.00
_cell.angle_beta   90.00
_cell.angle_gamma   90.00
#
_symmetry.space_group_name_H-M   'P 1'
#
loop_
_entity.id
_entity.type
_entity.pdbx_description
1 polymer ?
#
loop_
_entity_poly.entity_id
_entity_poly.type
_entity_poly.pdbx_seq_one_letter_code
_entity_poly.pdbx_strand_id
1 'polypeptide(L)'
;MTGIEEQFNGKKLLVKKLIPFGFTKEGPNYALVCEMLGGRFRLEIRVGRGKKVSVKVFDNDSGEEYLLFSVLSVQGALVGRIRKEVFAITDKFISECFETQIFKRKSANDLIGYAEQKYGDKPEYLWERFPQFAAIRKHENKKWYCLLGTVEKSKVGLKGDEIIEVANFKIVPKELPELLKKPGYLPAYHMNKKSWVTVILDGTVSLTEIKKLLDKSYTLA
;
A
#
# COMPACT_ATOMS: atom_id res chain seq x y z
N MET A 1 0.74 15.72 -15.49
CA MET A 1 0.87 16.55 -14.28
C MET A 1 0.69 15.59 -13.13
N THR A 2 1.73 15.32 -12.34
CA THR A 2 1.56 14.51 -11.13
C THR A 2 2.02 15.35 -9.95
N GLY A 3 1.06 15.94 -9.25
CA GLY A 3 1.32 16.77 -8.06
C GLY A 3 1.86 15.93 -6.92
N ILE A 4 2.55 16.55 -5.97
CA ILE A 4 3.07 15.86 -4.77
C ILE A 4 1.94 15.16 -4.00
N GLU A 5 0.71 15.67 -4.08
CA GLU A 5 -0.46 15.06 -3.47
C GLU A 5 -0.80 13.67 -4.02
N GLU A 6 -0.40 13.35 -5.25
CA GLU A 6 -0.67 12.03 -5.82
C GLU A 6 0.09 10.92 -5.11
N GLN A 7 1.18 11.25 -4.41
CA GLN A 7 1.94 10.31 -3.59
C GLN A 7 1.09 9.74 -2.44
N PHE A 8 0.00 10.41 -2.04
CA PHE A 8 -0.93 9.94 -1.01
C PHE A 8 -2.10 9.12 -1.57
N ASN A 9 -2.31 9.09 -2.89
CA ASN A 9 -3.43 8.36 -3.49
C ASN A 9 -3.31 6.85 -3.28
N GLY A 10 -4.44 6.19 -3.00
CA GLY A 10 -4.47 4.74 -2.75
C GLY A 10 -3.85 4.30 -1.42
N LYS A 11 -3.49 5.25 -0.55
CA LYS A 11 -2.97 5.00 0.79
C LYS A 11 -4.01 5.38 1.85
N LYS A 12 -4.11 4.57 2.90
CA LYS A 12 -4.99 4.79 4.05
C LYS A 12 -4.21 5.51 5.13
N LEU A 13 -4.64 6.73 5.44
CA LEU A 13 -4.06 7.51 6.53
C LEU A 13 -4.42 6.90 7.90
N LEU A 14 -3.39 6.68 8.72
CA LEU A 14 -3.47 6.29 10.12
C LEU A 14 -3.55 7.53 11.01
N VAL A 15 -4.75 8.07 11.20
CA VAL A 15 -4.98 9.32 11.98
C VAL A 15 -4.32 9.29 13.36
N LYS A 16 -4.31 8.13 14.04
CA LYS A 16 -3.67 7.94 15.35
C LYS A 16 -2.16 8.22 15.38
N LYS A 17 -1.48 8.22 14.23
CA LYS A 17 -0.04 8.48 14.10
C LYS A 17 0.30 9.93 13.76
N LEU A 18 -0.69 10.78 13.44
CA LEU A 18 -0.45 12.18 13.07
C LEU A 18 0.22 12.97 14.21
N ILE A 19 -0.34 12.92 15.42
CA ILE A 19 0.21 13.64 16.57
C ILE A 19 1.62 13.11 16.93
N PRO A 20 1.86 11.78 17.06
CA PRO A 20 3.20 11.24 17.26
C PRO A 20 4.22 11.65 16.18
N PHE A 21 3.78 11.86 14.94
CA PHE A 21 4.64 12.29 13.84
C PHE A 21 5.05 13.78 13.95
N GLY A 22 4.25 14.60 14.63
CA GLY A 22 4.49 16.04 14.81
C GLY A 22 3.37 16.95 14.34
N PHE A 23 2.22 16.41 13.90
CA PHE A 23 1.06 17.24 13.56
C PHE A 23 0.40 17.81 14.82
N THR A 24 -0.03 19.06 14.72
CA THR A 24 -0.93 19.70 15.68
C THR A 24 -2.38 19.56 15.22
N LYS A 25 -3.30 19.36 16.15
CA LYS A 25 -4.74 19.28 15.86
C LYS A 25 -5.35 20.67 15.83
N GLU A 26 -6.04 21.00 14.74
CA GLU A 26 -6.70 22.29 14.49
C GLU A 26 -8.19 22.06 14.22
N GLY A 27 -8.99 21.97 15.28
CA GLY A 27 -10.40 21.61 15.17
C GLY A 27 -10.60 20.21 14.54
N PRO A 28 -11.29 20.08 13.38
CA PRO A 28 -11.44 18.81 12.68
C PRO A 28 -10.23 18.43 11.81
N ASN A 29 -9.23 19.31 11.68
CA ASN A 29 -8.09 19.15 10.79
C ASN A 29 -6.79 18.93 11.58
N TYR A 30 -5.72 18.62 10.86
CA TYR A 30 -4.36 18.55 11.40
C TYR A 30 -3.41 19.35 10.52
N ALA A 31 -2.42 20.00 11.13
CA ALA A 31 -1.37 20.74 10.44
C ALA A 31 0.01 20.35 10.96
N LEU A 32 0.96 20.19 10.05
CA LEU A 32 2.38 20.10 10.32
C LEU A 32 3.04 21.30 9.64
N VAL A 33 3.79 22.08 10.42
CA VAL A 33 4.53 23.25 9.94
C VAL A 33 6.01 23.02 10.24
N CYS A 34 6.84 23.10 9.20
CA CYS A 34 8.29 22.91 9.29
C CYS A 34 9.01 24.08 8.63
N GLU A 35 9.90 24.74 9.35
CA GLU A 35 10.82 25.73 8.78
C GLU A 35 11.87 25.03 7.90
N MET A 36 12.21 25.66 6.78
CA MET A 36 13.14 25.15 5.76
C MET A 36 14.15 26.23 5.38
N LEU A 37 15.31 25.81 4.88
CA LEU A 37 16.37 26.71 4.39
C LEU A 37 16.70 27.88 5.34
N GLY A 38 16.88 27.57 6.63
CA GLY A 38 17.22 28.57 7.64
C GLY A 38 16.06 29.50 8.04
N GLY A 39 14.81 29.09 7.84
CA GLY A 39 13.62 29.86 8.20
C GLY A 39 13.15 30.83 7.13
N ARG A 40 13.75 30.79 5.93
CA ARG A 40 13.28 31.58 4.78
C ARG A 40 12.00 31.03 4.16
N PHE A 41 11.81 29.73 4.23
CA PHE A 41 10.61 29.06 3.72
C PHE A 41 9.98 28.23 4.83
N ARG A 42 8.67 28.05 4.77
CA ARG A 42 7.98 27.06 5.61
C ARG A 42 7.19 26.09 4.74
N LEU A 43 7.24 24.82 5.13
CA LEU A 43 6.39 23.77 4.60
C LEU A 43 5.15 23.66 5.49
N GLU A 44 3.97 23.67 4.88
CA GLU A 44 2.71 23.38 5.56
C GLU A 44 2.08 22.13 4.93
N ILE A 45 1.96 21.06 5.71
CA ILE A 45 1.18 19.87 5.35
C ILE A 45 -0.11 19.90 6.16
N ARG A 46 -1.26 19.89 5.48
CA ARG A 46 -2.57 19.88 6.15
C ARG A 46 -3.36 18.63 5.79
N VAL A 47 -4.01 18.04 6.79
CA VAL A 47 -4.96 16.93 6.65
C VAL A 47 -6.35 17.47 6.93
N GLY A 48 -7.17 17.60 5.89
CA GLY A 48 -8.52 18.14 5.96
C GLY A 48 -9.61 17.08 6.17
N ARG A 49 -10.87 17.53 6.20
CA ARG A 49 -12.06 16.66 6.19
C ARG A 49 -11.99 15.69 4.99
N GLY A 50 -12.30 14.41 5.23
CA GLY A 50 -12.16 13.35 4.23
C GLY A 50 -10.76 12.77 4.10
N LYS A 51 -9.82 13.12 4.99
CA LYS A 51 -8.41 12.65 4.99
C LYS A 51 -7.63 13.08 3.74
N LYS A 52 -8.06 14.16 3.08
CA LYS A 52 -7.33 14.77 1.97
C LYS A 52 -6.10 15.48 2.51
N VAL A 53 -4.94 15.20 1.91
CA VAL A 53 -3.68 15.88 2.23
C VAL A 53 -3.44 17.01 1.24
N SER A 54 -3.00 18.16 1.74
CA SER A 54 -2.47 19.26 0.92
C SER A 54 -1.05 19.59 1.38
N VAL A 55 -0.15 19.85 0.43
CA VAL A 55 1.24 20.21 0.72
C VAL A 55 1.54 21.56 0.08
N LYS A 56 1.92 22.53 0.90
CA LYS A 56 2.21 23.90 0.44
C LYS A 56 3.54 24.38 0.98
N VAL A 57 4.22 25.21 0.20
CA VAL A 57 5.42 25.92 0.63
C VAL A 57 5.15 27.41 0.56
N PHE A 58 5.57 28.14 1.59
CA PHE A 58 5.46 29.60 1.65
C PHE A 58 6.86 30.20 1.77
N ASP A 59 7.06 31.32 1.09
CA ASP A 59 8.19 32.21 1.35
C ASP A 59 7.85 33.06 2.58
N ASN A 60 8.66 33.01 3.63
CA ASN A 60 8.40 33.73 4.87
C ASN A 60 8.69 35.24 4.75
N ASP A 61 9.54 35.65 3.78
CA ASP A 61 9.85 37.06 3.56
C ASP A 61 8.64 37.79 2.93
N SER A 62 7.96 37.14 1.98
CA SER A 62 6.76 37.72 1.32
C SER A 62 5.44 37.28 1.96
N GLY A 63 5.43 36.15 2.67
CA GLY A 63 4.21 35.50 3.15
C GLY A 63 3.42 34.74 2.06
N GLU A 64 3.90 34.76 0.81
CA GLU A 64 3.19 34.20 -0.33
C GLU A 64 3.48 32.71 -0.54
N GLU A 65 2.53 32.00 -1.16
CA GLU A 65 2.71 30.61 -1.54
C GLU A 65 3.73 30.50 -2.68
N TYR A 66 4.81 29.78 -2.43
CA TYR A 66 5.86 29.53 -3.40
C TYR A 66 5.43 28.40 -4.35
N LEU A 67 4.63 28.69 -5.37
CA LEU A 67 4.03 27.66 -6.25
C LEU A 67 5.05 26.88 -7.10
N LEU A 68 6.22 27.45 -7.40
CA LEU A 68 7.19 26.89 -8.36
C LEU A 68 7.70 25.49 -7.97
N PHE A 69 7.70 25.14 -6.67
CA PHE A 69 8.10 23.79 -6.25
C PHE A 69 7.18 22.69 -6.82
N SER A 70 5.90 22.99 -7.06
CA SER A 70 4.90 22.07 -7.60
C SER A 70 4.99 21.89 -9.13
N VAL A 71 5.67 22.79 -9.84
CA VAL A 71 5.74 22.79 -11.31
C VAL A 71 6.98 22.02 -11.79
N LEU A 72 6.81 20.74 -12.13
CA LEU A 72 7.91 19.82 -12.45
C LEU A 72 8.82 20.27 -13.60
N SER A 73 8.32 21.06 -14.56
CA SER A 73 9.12 21.61 -15.66
C SER A 73 10.11 22.69 -15.23
N VAL A 74 9.89 23.34 -14.08
CA VAL A 74 10.77 24.39 -13.55
C VAL A 74 12.04 23.76 -12.98
N GLN A 75 13.18 24.21 -13.47
CA GLN A 75 14.50 23.82 -12.99
C GLN A 75 15.22 25.02 -12.36
N GLY A 76 15.98 24.79 -11.30
CA GLY A 76 16.76 25.82 -10.62
C GLY A 76 17.33 25.34 -9.29
N ALA A 77 18.45 25.92 -8.86
CA ALA A 77 19.14 25.48 -7.64
C ALA A 77 18.27 25.66 -6.38
N LEU A 78 17.54 26.78 -6.26
CA LEU A 78 16.65 27.04 -5.13
C LEU A 78 15.47 26.06 -5.09
N VAL A 79 14.73 25.94 -6.20
CA VAL A 79 13.57 25.03 -6.28
C VAL A 79 13.99 23.57 -6.08
N GLY A 80 15.18 23.18 -6.55
CA GLY A 80 15.74 21.85 -6.32
C GLY A 80 16.00 21.56 -4.84
N ARG A 81 16.55 22.52 -4.09
CA ARG A 81 16.73 22.39 -2.63
C ARG A 81 15.41 22.29 -1.89
N ILE A 82 14.43 23.15 -2.22
CA ILE A 82 13.09 23.11 -1.63
C ILE A 82 12.44 21.74 -1.87
N ARG A 83 12.42 21.25 -3.11
CA ARG A 83 11.84 19.93 -3.43
C ARG A 83 12.51 18.81 -2.65
N LYS A 84 13.84 18.85 -2.49
CA LYS A 84 14.58 17.83 -1.74
C LYS A 84 14.14 17.78 -0.28
N GLU A 85 14.01 18.92 0.40
CA GLU A 85 13.55 18.97 1.80
C GLU A 85 12.07 18.57 1.93
N VAL A 86 11.22 19.04 1.02
CA VAL A 86 9.80 18.66 1.00
C VAL A 86 9.65 17.15 0.82
N PHE A 87 10.34 16.55 -0.15
CA PHE A 87 10.25 15.10 -0.39
C PHE A 87 10.77 14.29 0.80
N ALA A 88 11.85 14.71 1.45
CA ALA A 88 12.34 14.03 2.63
C ALA A 88 11.27 13.98 3.76
N ILE A 89 10.52 15.07 3.94
CA ILE A 89 9.45 15.13 4.94
C ILE A 89 8.22 14.33 4.50
N THR A 90 7.79 14.46 3.24
CA THR A 90 6.61 13.73 2.74
C THR A 90 6.84 12.23 2.65
N ASP A 91 8.04 11.77 2.27
CA ASP A 91 8.38 10.34 2.23
C ASP A 91 8.38 9.73 3.64
N LYS A 92 8.91 10.46 4.62
CA LYS A 92 8.82 10.07 6.03
C LYS A 92 7.37 10.06 6.52
N PHE A 93 6.59 11.07 6.16
CA PHE A 93 5.17 11.14 6.51
C PHE A 93 4.37 9.97 5.92
N ILE A 94 4.62 9.64 4.66
CA ILE A 94 4.00 8.50 3.98
C ILE A 94 4.38 7.19 4.68
N SER A 95 5.67 6.96 4.93
CA SER A 95 6.14 5.68 5.51
C SER A 95 5.65 5.46 6.94
N GLU A 96 5.50 6.53 7.73
CA GLU A 96 5.08 6.40 9.12
C GLU A 96 3.56 6.47 9.31
N CYS A 97 2.87 7.37 8.60
CA CYS A 97 1.47 7.70 8.85
C CYS A 97 0.49 7.07 7.85
N PHE A 98 0.95 6.36 6.82
CA PHE A 98 0.07 5.70 5.87
C PHE A 98 0.29 4.18 5.84
N GLU A 99 -0.81 3.46 5.61
CA GLU A 99 -0.79 2.07 5.17
C GLU A 99 -1.24 2.01 3.72
N THR A 100 -0.58 1.23 2.88
CA THR A 100 -1.02 1.10 1.49
C THR A 100 -2.31 0.28 1.45
N GLN A 101 -3.43 0.88 1.03
CA GLN A 101 -4.71 0.17 0.91
C GLN A 101 -4.88 -0.35 -0.52
N ILE A 102 -3.96 -1.23 -0.92
CA ILE A 102 -3.99 -1.89 -2.23
C ILE A 102 -5.19 -2.81 -2.36
N PHE A 103 -5.53 -3.51 -1.28
CA PHE A 103 -6.61 -4.48 -1.24
C PHE A 103 -7.90 -3.83 -0.75
N LYS A 104 -8.88 -3.70 -1.63
CA LYS A 104 -10.19 -3.09 -1.38
C LYS A 104 -11.26 -4.14 -1.06
N ARG A 105 -11.09 -5.39 -1.49
CA ARG A 105 -12.11 -6.44 -1.28
C ARG A 105 -12.16 -6.85 0.19
N LYS A 106 -13.38 -7.14 0.66
CA LYS A 106 -13.61 -7.69 2.01
C LYS A 106 -12.81 -8.97 2.24
N SER A 107 -12.85 -9.91 1.28
CA SER A 107 -12.13 -11.19 1.36
C SER A 107 -10.62 -11.03 1.55
N ALA A 108 -10.01 -10.05 0.89
CA ALA A 108 -8.58 -9.77 1.03
C ALA A 108 -8.23 -9.15 2.38
N ASN A 109 -9.04 -8.18 2.84
CA ASN A 109 -8.85 -7.56 4.15
C ASN A 109 -9.09 -8.55 5.30
N ASP A 110 -10.11 -9.40 5.18
CA ASP A 110 -10.41 -10.46 6.16
C ASP A 110 -9.30 -11.52 6.22
N LEU A 111 -8.70 -11.85 5.07
CA LEU A 111 -7.55 -12.74 4.98
C LEU A 111 -6.32 -12.13 5.68
N ILE A 112 -6.01 -10.86 5.41
CA ILE A 112 -4.90 -10.13 6.04
C ILE A 112 -5.11 -10.06 7.56
N GLY A 113 -6.30 -9.67 7.99
CA GLY A 113 -6.63 -9.59 9.42
C GLY A 113 -6.55 -10.94 10.12
N TYR A 114 -6.92 -12.03 9.43
CA TYR A 114 -6.77 -13.38 9.96
C TYR A 114 -5.30 -13.79 10.11
N ALA A 115 -4.45 -13.47 9.14
CA ALA A 115 -3.02 -13.74 9.22
C ALA A 115 -2.38 -13.01 10.41
N GLU A 116 -2.69 -11.72 10.58
CA GLU A 116 -2.18 -10.89 11.67
C GLU A 116 -2.70 -11.39 13.03
N GLN A 117 -4.00 -11.69 13.15
CA GLN A 117 -4.60 -12.14 14.41
C GLN A 117 -4.07 -13.52 14.85
N LYS A 118 -3.89 -14.45 13.91
CA LYS A 118 -3.54 -15.84 14.23
C LYS A 118 -2.03 -16.07 14.33
N TYR A 119 -1.25 -15.43 13.46
CA TYR A 119 0.19 -15.68 13.32
C TYR A 119 1.06 -14.48 13.69
N GLY A 120 0.47 -13.28 13.87
CA GLY A 120 1.22 -12.04 14.09
C GLY A 120 1.90 -11.50 12.83
N ASP A 121 1.70 -12.16 11.68
CA ASP A 121 2.38 -11.83 10.42
C ASP A 121 1.56 -10.81 9.62
N LYS A 122 2.23 -9.76 9.14
CA LYS A 122 1.63 -8.68 8.34
C LYS A 122 2.07 -8.76 6.88
N PRO A 123 1.30 -8.18 5.94
CA PRO A 123 1.75 -8.05 4.56
C PRO A 123 3.00 -7.18 4.46
N GLU A 124 4.00 -7.66 3.72
CA GLU A 124 5.24 -6.96 3.39
C GLU A 124 5.25 -6.60 1.90
N TYR A 125 5.49 -5.32 1.58
CA TYR A 125 5.57 -4.80 0.22
C TYR A 125 7.02 -4.83 -0.26
N LEU A 126 7.49 -6.01 -0.67
CA LEU A 126 8.90 -6.27 -0.94
C LEU A 126 9.42 -5.66 -2.26
N TRP A 127 8.56 -5.05 -3.06
CA TRP A 127 8.90 -4.56 -4.39
C TRP A 127 8.40 -3.13 -4.63
N GLU A 128 9.32 -2.17 -4.68
CA GLU A 128 9.00 -0.76 -4.94
C GLU A 128 8.31 -0.54 -6.29
N ARG A 129 8.75 -1.25 -7.33
CA ARG A 129 8.17 -1.16 -8.68
C ARG A 129 6.84 -1.89 -8.82
N PHE A 130 6.52 -2.77 -7.88
CA PHE A 130 5.31 -3.56 -7.90
C PHE A 130 4.57 -3.43 -6.56
N PRO A 131 4.17 -2.20 -6.19
CA PRO A 131 3.53 -1.95 -4.91
C PRO A 131 2.21 -2.71 -4.80
N GLN A 132 1.61 -3.12 -5.91
CA GLN A 132 0.37 -3.89 -5.93
C GLN A 132 0.47 -5.32 -5.39
N PHE A 133 1.67 -5.83 -5.09
CA PHE A 133 1.86 -7.14 -4.48
C PHE A 133 2.36 -7.04 -3.04
N ALA A 134 1.88 -7.95 -2.20
CA ALA A 134 2.31 -8.08 -0.82
C ALA A 134 2.55 -9.54 -0.46
N ALA A 135 3.72 -9.84 0.10
CA ALA A 135 4.02 -11.16 0.62
C ALA A 135 3.65 -11.23 2.11
N ILE A 136 2.99 -12.31 2.54
CA ILE A 136 2.91 -12.66 3.97
C ILE A 136 3.87 -13.82 4.22
N ARG A 137 4.74 -13.63 5.19
CA ARG A 137 5.87 -14.51 5.50
C ARG A 137 5.90 -14.77 6.99
N LYS A 138 6.32 -15.97 7.38
CA LYS A 138 6.49 -16.30 8.80
C LYS A 138 7.52 -15.36 9.41
N HIS A 139 7.17 -14.67 10.48
CA HIS A 139 8.11 -13.76 11.13
C HIS A 139 9.41 -14.47 11.57
N GLU A 140 9.33 -15.75 11.95
CA GLU A 140 10.42 -16.60 12.42
C GLU A 140 11.52 -16.85 11.38
N ASN A 141 11.14 -17.22 10.15
CA ASN A 141 12.07 -17.73 9.14
C ASN A 141 11.95 -17.05 7.76
N LYS A 142 11.06 -16.05 7.66
CA LYS A 142 10.81 -15.26 6.46
C LYS A 142 10.37 -16.07 5.23
N LYS A 143 9.94 -17.33 5.41
CA LYS A 143 9.37 -18.14 4.33
C LYS A 143 7.95 -17.69 4.00
N TRP A 144 7.65 -17.69 2.71
CA TRP A 144 6.41 -17.16 2.19
C TRP A 144 5.32 -18.20 2.26
N TYR A 145 4.14 -17.80 2.69
CA TYR A 145 2.97 -18.65 2.68
C TYR A 145 1.74 -17.95 2.09
N CYS A 146 1.81 -16.67 1.80
CA CYS A 146 0.81 -16.00 0.99
C CYS A 146 1.47 -14.93 0.11
N LEU A 147 0.98 -14.78 -1.11
CA LEU A 147 1.29 -13.62 -1.96
C LEU A 147 -0.01 -13.04 -2.47
N LEU A 148 -0.39 -11.87 -1.96
CA LEU A 148 -1.54 -11.11 -2.44
C LEU A 148 -1.12 -10.19 -3.59
N GLY A 149 -2.04 -9.93 -4.52
CA GLY A 149 -1.82 -8.99 -5.62
C GLY A 149 -3.11 -8.43 -6.20
N THR A 150 -3.05 -7.22 -6.77
CA THR A 150 -4.07 -6.76 -7.71
C THR A 150 -3.56 -6.93 -9.14
N VAL A 151 -4.30 -7.65 -9.98
CA VAL A 151 -3.88 -8.03 -11.33
C VAL A 151 -5.02 -7.85 -12.32
N GLU A 152 -4.69 -7.58 -13.57
CA GLU A 152 -5.64 -7.60 -14.67
C GLU A 152 -6.11 -9.05 -14.94
N LYS A 153 -7.41 -9.26 -15.20
CA LYS A 153 -7.96 -10.59 -15.49
C LYS A 153 -7.22 -11.34 -16.60
N SER A 154 -6.86 -10.65 -17.68
CA SER A 154 -6.08 -11.20 -18.80
C SER A 154 -4.76 -11.84 -18.36
N LYS A 155 -4.10 -11.31 -17.34
CA LYS A 155 -2.81 -11.80 -16.83
C LYS A 155 -2.92 -13.13 -16.09
N VAL A 156 -4.11 -13.48 -15.62
CA VAL A 156 -4.39 -14.74 -14.92
C VAL A 156 -5.24 -15.71 -15.76
N GLY A 157 -5.32 -15.49 -17.08
CA GLY A 157 -6.00 -16.38 -18.02
C GLY A 157 -7.52 -16.22 -18.05
N LEU A 158 -8.05 -15.14 -17.49
CA LEU A 158 -9.47 -14.76 -17.59
C LEU A 158 -9.66 -13.75 -18.72
N LYS A 159 -10.87 -13.66 -19.27
CA LYS A 159 -11.21 -12.61 -20.26
C LYS A 159 -11.47 -11.29 -19.53
N GLY A 160 -11.04 -10.19 -20.16
CA GLY A 160 -11.24 -8.81 -19.70
C GLY A 160 -9.98 -8.16 -19.14
N ASP A 161 -10.04 -6.84 -19.01
CA ASP A 161 -8.97 -5.93 -18.57
C ASP A 161 -9.23 -5.36 -17.17
N GLU A 162 -10.26 -5.83 -16.47
CA GLU A 162 -10.57 -5.38 -15.13
C GLU A 162 -9.54 -5.87 -14.11
N ILE A 163 -9.23 -5.00 -13.16
CA ILE A 163 -8.32 -5.29 -12.05
C ILE A 163 -9.07 -6.07 -10.98
N ILE A 164 -8.54 -7.25 -10.64
CA ILE A 164 -9.04 -8.14 -9.59
C ILE A 164 -8.00 -8.35 -8.50
N GLU A 165 -8.46 -8.70 -7.31
CA GLU A 165 -7.60 -9.08 -6.18
C GLU A 165 -7.46 -10.60 -6.13
N VAL A 166 -6.22 -11.06 -6.00
CA VAL A 166 -5.89 -12.49 -5.93
C VAL A 166 -4.93 -12.77 -4.78
N ALA A 167 -4.94 -14.01 -4.28
CA ALA A 167 -3.94 -14.51 -3.34
C ALA A 167 -3.40 -15.87 -3.79
N ASN A 168 -2.08 -16.03 -3.69
CA ASN A 168 -1.42 -17.32 -3.90
C ASN A 168 -1.18 -18.02 -2.56
N PHE A 169 -1.41 -19.34 -2.52
CA PHE A 169 -1.18 -20.20 -1.36
C PHE A 169 -0.34 -21.40 -1.75
N LYS A 170 0.55 -21.84 -0.87
CA LYS A 170 1.21 -23.15 -0.97
C LYS A 170 0.17 -24.24 -0.79
N ILE A 171 0.32 -25.29 -1.57
CA ILE A 171 -0.50 -26.49 -1.52
C ILE A 171 0.38 -27.73 -1.66
N VAL A 172 -0.15 -28.88 -1.28
CA VAL A 172 0.46 -30.15 -1.64
C VAL A 172 0.16 -30.42 -3.13
N PRO A 173 1.16 -30.76 -3.97
CA PRO A 173 0.95 -30.90 -5.42
C PRO A 173 -0.20 -31.83 -5.82
N LYS A 174 -0.48 -32.88 -5.04
CA LYS A 174 -1.59 -33.82 -5.27
C LYS A 174 -2.98 -33.19 -5.16
N GLU A 175 -3.13 -32.07 -4.45
CA GLU A 175 -4.41 -31.38 -4.28
C GLU A 175 -4.72 -30.45 -5.48
N LEU A 176 -3.70 -30.06 -6.26
CA LEU A 176 -3.83 -29.06 -7.31
C LEU A 176 -4.91 -29.40 -8.36
N PRO A 177 -4.97 -30.63 -8.93
CA PRO A 177 -5.94 -30.92 -9.99
C PRO A 177 -7.39 -30.74 -9.54
N GLU A 178 -7.72 -31.11 -8.29
CA GLU A 178 -9.07 -30.95 -7.74
C GLU A 178 -9.41 -29.51 -7.40
N LEU A 179 -8.42 -28.72 -6.95
CA LEU A 179 -8.62 -27.29 -6.71
C LEU A 179 -8.90 -26.54 -8.02
N LEU A 180 -8.17 -26.85 -9.09
CA LEU A 180 -8.33 -26.18 -10.39
C LEU A 180 -9.66 -26.50 -11.09
N LYS A 181 -10.40 -27.52 -10.65
CA LYS A 181 -11.78 -27.79 -11.13
C LYS A 181 -12.82 -26.88 -10.48
N LYS A 182 -12.50 -26.24 -9.36
CA LYS A 182 -13.43 -25.39 -8.61
C LYS A 182 -13.43 -23.95 -9.13
N PRO A 183 -14.57 -23.26 -9.10
CA PRO A 183 -14.62 -21.85 -9.46
C PRO A 183 -13.79 -21.00 -8.48
N GLY A 184 -13.18 -19.94 -8.99
CA GLY A 184 -12.35 -19.02 -8.20
C GLY A 184 -10.91 -19.48 -7.95
N TYR A 185 -10.52 -20.67 -8.43
CA TYR A 185 -9.15 -21.18 -8.38
C TYR A 185 -8.49 -21.13 -9.76
N LEU A 186 -7.23 -20.69 -9.80
CA LEU A 186 -6.43 -20.54 -11.01
C LEU A 186 -5.04 -21.16 -10.82
N PRO A 187 -4.35 -21.54 -11.91
CA PRO A 187 -2.93 -21.89 -11.85
C PRO A 187 -2.12 -20.75 -11.23
N ALA A 188 -1.06 -21.10 -10.51
CA ALA A 188 -0.25 -20.12 -9.80
C ALA A 188 0.25 -18.98 -10.72
N TYR A 189 0.00 -17.74 -10.29
CA TYR A 189 0.51 -16.52 -10.91
C TYR A 189 1.78 -16.06 -10.17
N HIS A 190 2.87 -15.87 -10.92
CA HIS A 190 4.25 -15.60 -10.45
C HIS A 190 4.91 -16.66 -9.55
N MET A 191 4.16 -17.64 -9.04
CA MET A 191 4.66 -18.70 -8.15
C MET A 191 4.83 -20.04 -8.89
N ASN A 192 5.45 -21.02 -8.21
CA ASN A 192 5.63 -22.36 -8.76
C ASN A 192 4.27 -23.06 -8.98
N LYS A 193 3.92 -23.28 -10.26
CA LYS A 193 2.65 -23.87 -10.70
C LYS A 193 2.38 -25.30 -10.21
N LYS A 194 3.35 -26.00 -9.61
CA LYS A 194 3.17 -27.34 -9.03
C LYS A 194 2.83 -27.33 -7.55
N SER A 195 3.24 -26.29 -6.81
CA SER A 195 3.15 -26.24 -5.35
C SER A 195 2.42 -25.02 -4.81
N TRP A 196 1.87 -24.20 -5.70
CA TRP A 196 1.06 -23.05 -5.37
C TRP A 196 -0.22 -23.04 -6.20
N VAL A 197 -1.24 -22.36 -5.69
CA VAL A 197 -2.51 -22.09 -6.38
C VAL A 197 -2.89 -20.63 -6.17
N THR A 198 -3.50 -20.01 -7.18
CA THR A 198 -4.05 -18.65 -7.08
C THR A 198 -5.55 -18.73 -6.81
N VAL A 199 -6.06 -17.89 -5.90
CA VAL A 199 -7.48 -17.75 -5.56
C VAL A 199 -7.94 -16.33 -5.84
N ILE A 200 -9.10 -16.18 -6.48
CA ILE A 200 -9.75 -14.89 -6.72
C ILE A 200 -10.49 -14.45 -5.45
N LEU A 201 -10.24 -13.22 -5.01
CA LEU A 201 -10.77 -12.66 -3.75
C LEU A 201 -12.05 -11.83 -3.97
N ASP A 202 -12.93 -12.29 -4.87
CA ASP A 202 -14.20 -11.63 -5.21
C ASP A 202 -15.42 -12.16 -4.45
N GLY A 203 -15.23 -13.21 -3.64
CA GLY A 203 -16.29 -13.89 -2.89
C GLY A 203 -16.72 -15.23 -3.49
N THR A 204 -16.21 -15.61 -4.66
CA THR A 204 -16.46 -16.93 -5.27
C THR A 204 -15.97 -18.07 -4.37
N VAL A 205 -14.80 -17.91 -3.75
CA VAL A 205 -14.29 -18.83 -2.72
C VAL A 205 -14.65 -18.28 -1.34
N SER A 206 -15.27 -19.12 -0.51
CA SER A 206 -15.71 -18.70 0.82
C SER A 206 -14.52 -18.30 1.71
N LEU A 207 -14.75 -17.32 2.61
CA LEU A 207 -13.72 -16.90 3.56
C LEU A 207 -13.22 -18.07 4.44
N THR A 208 -14.10 -19.00 4.81
CA THR A 208 -13.75 -20.19 5.57
C THR A 208 -12.75 -21.08 4.83
N GLU A 209 -12.93 -21.25 3.51
CA GLU A 209 -12.02 -22.04 2.68
C GLU A 209 -10.68 -21.31 2.46
N ILE A 210 -10.73 -19.99 2.23
CA ILE A 210 -9.53 -19.14 2.14
C ILE A 210 -8.68 -19.22 3.41
N LYS A 211 -9.31 -19.17 4.60
CA LYS A 211 -8.60 -19.30 5.89
C LYS A 211 -7.95 -20.68 6.04
N LYS A 212 -8.65 -21.75 5.65
CA LYS A 212 -8.09 -23.12 5.65
C LYS A 212 -6.89 -23.26 4.71
N LEU A 213 -6.93 -22.63 3.53
CA LEU A 213 -5.79 -22.60 2.60
C LEU A 213 -4.61 -21.84 3.19
N LEU A 214 -4.85 -20.70 3.82
CA LEU A 214 -3.79 -19.95 4.50
C LEU A 214 -3.12 -20.80 5.58
N ASP A 215 -3.91 -21.49 6.41
CA ASP A 215 -3.41 -22.37 7.47
C ASP A 215 -2.55 -23.53 6.94
N LYS A 216 -3.03 -24.21 5.89
CA LYS A 216 -2.26 -25.24 5.20
C LYS A 216 -0.97 -24.66 4.64
N SER A 217 -1.06 -23.51 3.98
CA SER A 217 0.09 -22.86 3.37
C SER A 217 1.14 -22.45 4.40
N TYR A 218 0.71 -21.94 5.56
CA TYR A 218 1.58 -21.60 6.70
C TYR A 218 2.34 -22.83 7.21
N THR A 219 1.66 -23.97 7.28
CA THR A 219 2.25 -25.25 7.69
C THR A 219 3.29 -25.75 6.68
N LEU A 220 3.09 -25.48 5.38
CA LEU A 220 4.01 -25.84 4.28
C LEU A 220 5.19 -24.87 4.09
N ALA A 221 5.25 -23.78 4.85
CA ALA A 221 6.35 -22.82 4.85
C ALA A 221 7.34 -23.12 5.98
#